data_AF-A0A370VS74-F1
#
_entry.id   AF-A0A370VS74-F1
#
_cell.length_a   1.000
_cell.length_b   1.000
_cell.length_c   1.000
_cell.angle_alpha   90.00
_cell.angle_beta   90.00
_cell.angle_gamma   90.00
#
_symmetry.space_group_name_H-M   'P 1'
#
loop_
_entity.id
_entity.type
_entity.pdbx_description
1 polymer ?
#
loop_
_entity_poly.entity_id
_entity_poly.type
_entity_poly.pdbx_seq_one_letter_code
_entity_poly.pdbx_strand_id
1 'polypeptide(L)'
;MIDIGPDAIPALIGDLLLASEVCFSGSAYCFALARFGTHADAEILTAYLDRYLPRTDLRYDQHAALGALLRLDAHLGTHHADRFTRPDGLWDQWVDALPHLRGHPAYTPVERRRATDLQCDFANGWRRP
;
A
#
# COMPACT_ATOMS: atom_id res chain seq x y z
N MET A 1 23.88 2.21 33.04
CA MET A 1 22.44 2.54 32.99
C MET A 1 22.15 2.83 31.53
N ILE A 2 21.53 1.87 30.83
CA ILE A 2 21.42 1.90 29.37
C ILE A 2 20.36 2.92 28.96
N ASP A 3 20.81 3.88 28.17
CA ASP A 3 20.06 4.86 27.40
C ASP A 3 19.59 4.19 26.11
N ILE A 4 18.29 4.24 25.79
CA ILE A 4 17.76 3.71 24.53
C ILE A 4 17.83 4.83 23.51
N GLY A 5 18.97 4.89 22.81
CA GLY A 5 19.21 5.83 21.72
C GLY A 5 18.37 5.53 20.46
N PRO A 6 18.36 6.45 19.48
CA PRO A 6 17.60 6.34 18.22
C PRO A 6 17.98 5.12 17.34
N ASP A 7 19.01 4.37 17.72
CA ASP A 7 19.56 3.24 16.97
C ASP A 7 18.99 1.87 17.40
N ALA A 8 18.10 1.82 18.40
CA ALA A 8 17.51 0.56 18.89
C ALA A 8 16.43 -0.05 17.96
N ILE A 9 15.70 0.80 17.21
CA ILE A 9 14.71 0.37 16.22
C ILE A 9 15.37 -0.29 14.98
N PRO A 10 16.46 0.27 14.43
CA PRO A 10 17.25 -0.38 13.38
C PRO A 10 17.73 -1.80 13.71
N ALA A 11 18.11 -2.07 14.97
CA ALA A 11 18.60 -3.39 15.36
C ALA A 11 17.49 -4.47 15.35
N LEU A 12 16.30 -4.13 15.85
CA LEU A 12 15.15 -5.05 15.90
C LEU A 12 14.60 -5.38 14.50
N ILE A 13 14.59 -4.41 13.58
CA ILE A 13 14.23 -4.64 12.16
C ILE A 13 15.29 -5.53 11.48
N GLY A 14 16.55 -5.44 11.91
CA GLY A 14 17.64 -6.31 11.46
C GLY A 14 17.42 -7.78 11.81
N ASP A 15 16.93 -8.08 13.01
CA ASP A 15 16.70 -9.47 13.46
C ASP A 15 15.54 -10.16 12.71
N LEU A 16 14.45 -9.44 12.42
CA LEU A 16 13.31 -9.95 11.65
C LEU A 16 13.65 -10.20 10.17
N LEU A 17 14.55 -9.38 9.62
CA LEU A 17 15.05 -9.51 8.26
C LEU A 17 15.96 -10.75 8.11
N LEU A 18 16.79 -11.04 9.10
CA LEU A 18 17.76 -12.15 9.07
C LEU A 18 17.11 -13.54 9.30
N ALA A 19 15.92 -13.60 9.89
CA ALA A 19 15.11 -14.82 10.03
C ALA A 19 14.47 -15.30 8.69
N SER A 20 14.59 -14.53 7.60
CA SER A 20 14.14 -14.86 6.24
C SER A 20 12.61 -15.01 6.04
N GLU A 21 11.81 -14.03 6.47
CA GLU A 21 10.34 -14.08 6.38
C GLU A 21 9.69 -13.22 5.28
N VAL A 22 10.44 -12.72 4.28
CA VAL A 22 9.93 -11.77 3.25
C VAL A 22 9.09 -12.41 2.14
N CYS A 23 8.03 -13.11 2.55
CA CYS A 23 6.78 -13.19 1.79
C CYS A 23 5.83 -12.16 2.45
N PHE A 24 5.21 -11.24 1.70
CA PHE A 24 4.22 -10.24 2.17
C PHE A 24 4.72 -8.88 2.74
N SER A 25 5.99 -8.50 2.58
CA SER A 25 6.46 -7.16 3.04
C SER A 25 6.00 -5.99 2.17
N GLY A 26 5.49 -6.21 0.95
CA GLY A 26 5.09 -5.11 0.07
C GLY A 26 3.91 -4.31 0.63
N SER A 27 3.00 -4.95 1.37
CA SER A 27 1.93 -4.26 2.11
C SER A 27 2.47 -3.29 3.16
N ALA A 28 3.55 -3.66 3.87
CA ALA A 28 4.21 -2.79 4.86
C ALA A 28 4.90 -1.60 4.20
N TYR A 29 5.50 -1.78 3.01
CA TYR A 29 6.06 -0.68 2.24
C TYR A 29 4.97 0.26 1.71
N CYS A 30 3.87 -0.28 1.17
CA CYS A 30 2.73 0.55 0.73
C CYS A 30 2.17 1.38 1.88
N PHE A 31 2.07 0.79 3.07
CA PHE A 31 1.69 1.49 4.28
C PHE A 31 2.68 2.60 4.66
N ALA A 32 3.99 2.32 4.64
CA ALA A 32 5.02 3.33 4.95
C ALA A 32 4.97 4.52 3.96
N LEU A 33 4.84 4.25 2.67
CA LEU A 33 4.70 5.28 1.63
C LEU A 33 3.42 6.12 1.82
N ALA A 34 2.30 5.48 2.15
CA ALA A 34 1.06 6.18 2.47
C ALA A 34 1.16 7.08 3.73
N ARG A 35 2.07 6.73 4.65
CA ARG A 35 2.33 7.49 5.89
C ARG A 35 3.28 8.66 5.67
N PHE A 36 4.28 8.53 4.80
CA PHE A 36 5.20 9.62 4.48
C PHE A 36 4.51 10.70 3.64
N GLY A 37 3.64 10.29 2.72
CA GLY A 37 2.65 11.21 2.16
C GLY A 37 3.18 12.17 1.10
N THR A 38 4.33 11.90 0.48
CA THR A 38 4.97 12.82 -0.47
C THR A 38 4.58 12.53 -1.93
N HIS A 39 4.82 13.49 -2.83
CA HIS A 39 4.66 13.26 -4.27
C HIS A 39 5.56 12.12 -4.80
N ALA A 40 6.78 12.00 -4.26
CA ALA A 40 7.69 10.91 -4.63
C ALA A 40 7.13 9.53 -4.23
N ASP A 41 6.45 9.45 -3.08
CA ASP A 41 5.78 8.21 -2.64
C ASP A 41 4.65 7.82 -3.61
N ALA A 42 3.90 8.81 -4.12
CA ALA A 42 2.86 8.59 -5.11
C ALA A 42 3.43 8.11 -6.45
N GLU A 43 4.56 8.65 -6.90
CA GLU A 43 5.26 8.19 -8.10
C GLU A 43 5.74 6.74 -7.98
N ILE A 44 6.27 6.35 -6.82
CA ILE A 44 6.71 4.97 -6.55
C ILE A 44 5.53 3.99 -6.63
N LEU A 45 4.42 4.31 -5.96
CA LEU A 45 3.20 3.48 -5.99
C LEU A 45 2.61 3.39 -7.40
N THR A 46 2.64 4.50 -8.12
CA THR A 46 2.18 4.61 -9.51
C THR A 46 3.01 3.71 -10.44
N ALA A 47 4.34 3.75 -10.33
CA ALA A 47 5.24 2.89 -11.10
C ALA A 47 5.09 1.40 -10.74
N TYR A 48 4.84 1.08 -9.46
CA TYR A 48 4.55 -0.28 -9.02
C TYR A 48 3.28 -0.82 -9.68
N LEU A 49 2.19 -0.05 -9.66
CA LEU A 49 0.91 -0.45 -10.23
C LEU A 49 0.97 -0.62 -11.75
N ASP A 50 1.66 0.26 -12.47
CA ASP A 50 1.92 0.10 -13.91
C ASP A 50 2.58 -1.24 -14.24
N ARG A 51 3.53 -1.65 -13.41
CA ARG A 51 4.32 -2.87 -13.64
C ARG A 51 3.55 -4.14 -13.33
N TYR A 52 2.72 -4.11 -12.28
CA TYR A 52 2.17 -5.33 -11.68
C TYR A 52 0.66 -5.51 -11.84
N LEU A 53 -0.12 -4.48 -12.20
CA LEU A 53 -1.54 -4.67 -12.55
C LEU A 53 -1.73 -5.50 -13.83
N PRO A 54 -0.95 -5.31 -14.91
CA PRO A 54 -1.09 -6.13 -16.13
C PRO A 54 -0.69 -7.60 -15.92
N ARG A 55 0.04 -7.92 -14.84
CA ARG A 55 0.53 -9.27 -14.54
C ARG A 55 -0.46 -10.00 -13.65
N THR A 56 -1.56 -10.44 -14.25
CA THR A 56 -2.69 -11.06 -13.56
C THR A 56 -2.39 -12.46 -13.00
N ASP A 57 -1.27 -13.05 -13.41
CA ASP A 57 -0.69 -14.27 -12.85
C ASP A 57 0.01 -14.04 -11.49
N LEU A 58 0.38 -12.79 -11.18
CA LEU A 58 1.09 -12.42 -9.96
C LEU A 58 0.15 -11.81 -8.92
N ARG A 59 0.20 -12.34 -7.70
CA ARG A 59 -0.61 -11.92 -6.55
C ARG A 59 0.30 -11.37 -5.45
N TYR A 60 0.78 -10.16 -5.66
CA TYR A 60 1.57 -9.43 -4.68
C TYR A 60 0.68 -8.41 -3.96
N ASP A 61 1.21 -7.22 -3.74
CA ASP A 61 0.62 -6.17 -2.94
C ASP A 61 -0.10 -5.12 -3.80
N GLN A 62 -0.54 -5.46 -5.03
CA GLN A 62 -1.26 -4.53 -5.92
C GLN A 62 -2.45 -3.87 -5.22
N HIS A 63 -3.16 -4.62 -4.39
CA HIS A 63 -4.30 -4.12 -3.63
C HIS A 63 -3.94 -3.15 -2.52
N ALA A 64 -2.80 -3.35 -1.86
CA ALA A 64 -2.28 -2.41 -0.86
C ALA A 64 -1.71 -1.16 -1.53
N ALA A 65 -1.03 -1.32 -2.67
CA ALA A 65 -0.48 -0.23 -3.45
C ALA A 65 -1.58 0.70 -3.98
N LEU A 66 -2.70 0.15 -4.46
CA LEU A 66 -3.83 0.97 -4.91
C LEU A 66 -4.46 1.76 -3.75
N GLY A 67 -4.69 1.10 -2.60
CA GLY A 67 -5.24 1.78 -1.42
C GLY A 67 -4.35 2.93 -0.94
N ALA A 68 -3.03 2.70 -0.93
CA ALA A 68 -2.04 3.72 -0.62
C ALA A 68 -2.08 4.89 -1.61
N LEU A 69 -2.08 4.62 -2.93
CA LEU A 69 -2.10 5.68 -3.93
C LEU A 69 -3.38 6.52 -3.86
N LEU A 70 -4.54 5.90 -3.66
CA LEU A 70 -5.81 6.61 -3.51
C LEU A 70 -5.85 7.51 -2.26
N ARG A 71 -5.21 7.09 -1.16
CA ARG A 71 -5.04 7.95 0.01
C ARG A 71 -4.12 9.13 -0.30
N LEU A 72 -3.00 8.90 -0.99
CA LEU A 72 -2.08 9.97 -1.37
C LEU A 72 -2.73 10.98 -2.33
N ASP A 73 -3.49 10.51 -3.33
CA ASP A 73 -4.26 11.37 -4.23
C ASP A 73 -5.19 12.30 -3.45
N ALA A 74 -5.95 11.75 -2.49
CA ALA A 74 -6.83 12.53 -1.63
C ALA A 74 -6.07 13.50 -0.70
N HIS A 75 -4.90 13.10 -0.20
CA HIS A 75 -4.09 13.92 0.70
C HIS A 75 -3.39 15.07 -0.01
N LEU A 76 -2.87 14.82 -1.22
CA LEU A 76 -2.07 15.75 -2.02
C LEU A 76 -2.90 16.55 -3.03
N GLY A 77 -4.18 16.22 -3.20
CA GLY A 77 -5.03 16.85 -4.24
C GLY A 77 -4.60 16.46 -5.65
N THR A 78 -4.18 15.20 -5.84
CA THR A 78 -3.72 14.65 -7.11
C THR A 78 -4.64 13.52 -7.58
N HIS A 79 -4.41 13.01 -8.80
CA HIS A 79 -5.29 12.06 -9.50
C HIS A 79 -4.48 10.95 -10.20
N HIS A 80 -3.41 10.46 -9.57
CA HIS A 80 -2.55 9.45 -10.16
C HIS A 80 -3.27 8.10 -10.34
N ALA A 81 -4.19 7.76 -9.44
CA ALA A 81 -4.92 6.50 -9.45
C ALA A 81 -5.98 6.42 -10.57
N ASP A 82 -6.48 7.55 -11.08
CA ASP A 82 -7.59 7.60 -12.04
C ASP A 82 -7.36 6.73 -13.27
N ARG A 83 -6.13 6.66 -13.77
CA ARG A 83 -5.81 5.85 -14.95
C ARG A 83 -5.92 4.34 -14.71
N PHE A 84 -5.85 3.89 -13.47
CA PHE A 84 -5.98 2.48 -13.09
C PHE A 84 -7.43 2.09 -12.78
N THR A 85 -8.21 3.03 -12.25
CA THR A 85 -9.57 2.82 -11.70
C THR A 85 -10.70 3.26 -12.61
N ARG A 86 -10.39 3.71 -13.84
CA ARG A 86 -11.40 3.87 -14.90
C ARG A 86 -12.20 2.56 -15.07
N PRO A 87 -13.50 2.64 -15.39
CA PRO A 87 -14.28 1.46 -15.76
C PRO A 87 -13.57 0.64 -16.84
N ASP A 88 -13.54 -0.68 -16.65
CA ASP A 88 -12.82 -1.64 -17.51
C ASP A 88 -11.30 -1.39 -17.58
N GLY A 89 -10.76 -0.63 -16.64
CA GLY A 89 -9.36 -0.28 -16.52
C GLY A 89 -8.49 -1.42 -15.96
N LEU A 90 -7.20 -1.13 -15.76
CA LEU A 90 -6.24 -2.13 -15.30
C LEU A 90 -6.59 -2.76 -13.95
N TRP A 91 -7.25 -2.01 -13.06
CA TRP A 91 -7.71 -2.55 -11.79
C TRP A 91 -8.83 -3.59 -11.97
N ASP A 92 -9.86 -3.25 -12.75
CA ASP A 92 -10.98 -4.15 -13.02
C ASP A 92 -10.50 -5.43 -13.72
N GLN A 93 -9.62 -5.28 -14.73
CA GLN A 93 -9.01 -6.42 -15.42
C GLN A 93 -8.23 -7.35 -14.48
N TRP A 94 -7.50 -6.79 -13.51
CA TRP A 94 -6.75 -7.57 -12.53
C TRP A 94 -7.68 -8.29 -11.54
N VAL A 95 -8.73 -7.62 -11.04
CA VAL A 95 -9.74 -8.25 -10.17
C VAL A 95 -10.49 -9.35 -10.90
N ASP A 96 -10.89 -9.12 -12.14
CA ASP A 96 -11.68 -10.07 -12.94
C ASP A 96 -10.87 -11.29 -13.37
N ALA A 97 -9.56 -11.14 -13.57
CA ALA A 97 -8.67 -12.26 -13.87
C ALA A 97 -8.50 -13.22 -12.67
N LEU A 98 -8.90 -12.82 -11.46
CA LEU A 98 -8.79 -13.61 -10.24
C LEU A 98 -10.18 -14.08 -9.79
N PRO A 99 -10.58 -15.35 -10.03
CA PRO A 99 -11.96 -15.82 -9.81
C PRO A 99 -12.49 -15.64 -8.38
N HIS A 100 -11.61 -15.64 -7.38
CA HIS A 100 -11.95 -15.48 -5.97
C HIS A 100 -12.08 -14.00 -5.55
N LEU A 101 -11.61 -13.06 -6.37
CA LEU A 101 -11.73 -11.62 -6.13
C LEU A 101 -12.84 -10.98 -6.96
N ARG A 102 -13.22 -11.60 -8.08
CA ARG A 102 -14.26 -11.10 -8.99
C ARG A 102 -15.55 -10.81 -8.23
N GLY A 103 -16.03 -9.56 -8.32
CA GLY A 103 -17.25 -9.10 -7.65
C GLY A 103 -17.14 -9.00 -6.12
N HIS A 104 -15.95 -9.23 -5.53
CA HIS A 104 -15.78 -9.16 -4.09
C HIS A 104 -15.76 -7.69 -3.62
N PRO A 105 -16.67 -7.26 -2.75
CA PRO A 105 -16.86 -5.83 -2.42
C PRO A 105 -15.62 -5.20 -1.78
N ALA A 106 -14.83 -5.99 -1.05
CA ALA A 106 -13.59 -5.51 -0.45
C ALA A 106 -12.56 -5.02 -1.49
N TYR A 107 -12.60 -5.50 -2.75
CA TYR A 107 -11.63 -5.14 -3.80
C TYR A 107 -12.11 -3.98 -4.69
N THR A 108 -13.14 -3.25 -4.27
CA THR A 108 -13.44 -1.95 -4.89
C THR A 108 -12.35 -0.93 -4.53
N PRO A 109 -12.01 0.02 -5.41
CA PRO A 109 -11.05 1.08 -5.11
C PRO A 109 -11.37 1.85 -3.82
N VAL A 110 -12.66 2.13 -3.59
CA VAL A 110 -13.15 2.79 -2.36
C VAL A 110 -12.80 2.00 -1.11
N GLU A 111 -13.07 0.69 -1.09
CA GLU A 111 -12.74 -0.14 0.07
C GLU A 111 -11.23 -0.33 0.25
N ARG A 112 -10.44 -0.34 -0.84
CA ARG A 112 -8.97 -0.36 -0.74
C ARG A 112 -8.43 0.90 -0.08
N ARG A 113 -8.91 2.08 -0.51
CA ARG A 113 -8.58 3.35 0.14
C ARG A 113 -8.98 3.34 1.61
N ARG A 114 -10.23 2.95 1.90
CA ARG A 114 -10.75 2.91 3.28
C ARG A 114 -9.91 2.03 4.19
N ALA A 115 -9.47 0.87 3.71
CA ALA A 115 -8.59 -0.02 4.48
C ALA A 115 -7.25 0.66 4.82
N THR A 116 -6.62 1.34 3.85
CA THR A 116 -5.38 2.09 4.10
C THR A 116 -5.60 3.29 5.01
N ASP A 117 -6.75 3.98 4.90
CA ASP A 117 -7.10 5.09 5.77
C ASP A 117 -7.17 4.64 7.24
N LEU A 118 -7.87 3.53 7.51
CA LEU A 118 -7.96 2.96 8.86
C LEU A 118 -6.58 2.60 9.43
N GLN A 119 -5.70 1.99 8.63
CA GLN A 119 -4.34 1.66 9.05
C GLN A 119 -3.52 2.90 9.40
N CYS A 120 -3.57 3.93 8.55
CA CYS A 120 -2.82 5.16 8.76
C CYS A 120 -3.35 5.96 9.93
N ASP A 121 -4.67 6.04 10.09
CA ASP A 121 -5.32 6.79 11.17
C ASP A 121 -5.08 6.12 12.52
N PHE A 122 -5.12 4.78 12.57
CA PHE A 122 -4.69 4.02 13.75
C PHE A 122 -3.24 4.37 14.15
N ALA A 123 -2.31 4.37 13.18
CA ALA A 123 -0.91 4.70 13.43
C ALA A 123 -0.66 6.18 13.76
N ASN A 124 -1.58 7.08 13.42
CA ASN A 124 -1.55 8.49 13.82
C ASN A 124 -2.09 8.69 15.24
N GLY A 125 -3.06 7.90 15.68
CA GLY A 125 -3.63 7.94 17.03
C GLY A 125 -2.59 7.67 18.13
N TRP A 126 -1.58 6.84 17.84
CA TRP A 126 -0.44 6.58 18.73
C TRP A 126 0.50 7.77 18.95
N ARG A 127 0.39 8.85 18.17
CA ARG A 127 1.24 10.05 18.31
C ARG A 127 0.66 11.13 19.23
N ARG A 128 -0.44 10.87 19.93
CA ARG A 128 -0.95 11.80 20.95
C ARG A 128 -0.56 11.29 22.35
N PRO A 129 0.15 12.09 23.17
CA PRO A 129 0.47 11.72 24.54
C PRO A 129 -0.78 11.56 25.42
#